data_AF-A0A5N6FEI7-F1
#
_entry.id   AF-A0A5N6FEI7-F1
#
_cell.length_a   1.000
_cell.length_b   1.000
_cell.length_c   1.000
_cell.angle_alpha   90.00
_cell.angle_beta   90.00
_cell.angle_gamma   90.00
#
_symmetry.space_group_name_H-M   'P 1'
#
loop_
_entity.id
_entity.type
_entity.pdbx_description
1 polymer ?
#
loop_
_entity_poly.entity_id
_entity_poly.type
_entity_poly.pdbx_seq_one_letter_code
_entity_poly.pdbx_strand_id
1 'polypeptide(L)'
;MLLINKLAVLSAFVASVTAQTWTDCDPLNSTCPAAPALGTNHTWVFNQTMDDKIWKITNGNIDWTEDGAEFSIRKKLDSPTMQSTFFIFFGIVESHVKMAKGHGIVSSVVLQSADRDEIDWEWVGYNTSEVQSNYFGKGNDTSFGRGGFHYVENADTEFHNYTTYWTQEKLEWWLDGNLVRTLKYEDAVDGKNFPQTPSNVRFGIWPAGDPKNAHGTIEWAGGEVDYNAGPYTMVVKNVRVHDFHTGKEYNYTDHSGSWESIQVVQGNSTTVEQLNKEPEKSLSEKWAALPTAAKTGVYCGAAAAGVLLIAVGAIYVIRQRKKGRLEYALDDTRWNNERNEMNNLQTTWKASEWGHRGYQPVN
;
A
#
# COMPACT_ATOMS: atom_id res chain seq x y z
N MET A 1 -9.62 3.79 -62.14
CA MET A 1 -9.18 2.41 -61.82
C MET A 1 -8.59 2.46 -60.43
N LEU A 2 -9.37 2.02 -59.43
CA LEU A 2 -9.00 1.97 -58.01
C LEU A 2 -7.91 0.92 -57.78
N LEU A 3 -7.01 1.18 -56.81
CA LEU A 3 -6.28 0.21 -55.98
C LEU A 3 -5.66 1.01 -54.81
N ILE A 4 -6.45 1.41 -53.81
CA ILE A 4 -6.64 0.72 -52.50
C ILE A 4 -5.32 0.38 -51.81
N ASN A 5 -4.91 1.27 -50.92
CA ASN A 5 -3.97 1.02 -49.83
C ASN A 5 -4.48 -0.14 -48.97
N LYS A 6 -3.64 -1.17 -48.80
CA LYS A 6 -3.87 -2.20 -47.79
C LYS A 6 -3.44 -1.65 -46.43
N LEU A 7 -4.40 -1.12 -45.67
CA LEU A 7 -4.27 -1.05 -44.22
C LEU A 7 -4.45 -2.49 -43.70
N ALA A 8 -3.37 -3.10 -43.21
CA ALA A 8 -3.46 -4.29 -42.40
C ALA A 8 -3.92 -3.85 -41.01
N VAL A 9 -5.22 -3.97 -40.72
CA VAL A 9 -5.75 -3.90 -39.36
C VAL A 9 -5.39 -5.22 -38.70
N LEU A 10 -4.28 -5.22 -37.94
CA LEU A 10 -3.97 -6.31 -37.03
C LEU A 10 -4.82 -6.07 -35.77
N SER A 11 -5.93 -6.80 -35.64
CA SER A 11 -6.74 -6.77 -34.41
C SER A 11 -5.96 -7.42 -33.28
N ALA A 12 -5.21 -6.62 -32.52
CA ALA A 12 -4.55 -7.07 -31.29
C ALA A 12 -5.63 -7.31 -30.21
N PHE A 13 -5.78 -8.56 -29.79
CA PHE A 13 -6.57 -8.90 -28.60
C PHE A 13 -5.78 -8.44 -27.37
N VAL A 14 -6.11 -7.27 -26.84
CA VAL A 14 -5.60 -6.80 -25.54
C VAL A 14 -6.45 -7.45 -24.47
N ALA A 15 -6.00 -8.57 -23.92
CA ALA A 15 -6.64 -9.11 -22.72
C ALA A 15 -6.44 -8.09 -21.59
N SER A 16 -7.54 -7.53 -21.08
CA SER A 16 -7.52 -6.70 -19.87
C SER A 16 -6.79 -7.47 -18.78
N VAL A 17 -5.76 -6.88 -18.20
CA VAL A 17 -5.01 -7.56 -17.15
C VAL A 17 -5.88 -7.66 -15.91
N THR A 18 -6.26 -8.90 -15.61
CA THR A 18 -7.08 -9.34 -14.47
C THR A 18 -6.52 -8.91 -13.11
N ALA A 19 -5.30 -8.37 -13.05
CA ALA A 19 -4.69 -7.92 -11.79
C ALA A 19 -5.25 -6.60 -11.28
N GLN A 20 -5.65 -5.66 -12.15
CA GLN A 20 -6.18 -4.36 -11.72
C GLN A 20 -7.71 -4.29 -11.78
N THR A 21 -8.31 -5.04 -12.70
CA THR A 21 -9.73 -4.99 -13.02
C THR A 21 -10.41 -6.30 -12.60
N TRP A 22 -11.11 -6.30 -11.47
CA TRP A 22 -11.72 -7.50 -10.85
C TRP A 22 -12.89 -7.13 -9.93
N THR A 23 -13.78 -8.10 -9.69
CA THR A 23 -14.91 -7.98 -8.76
C THR A 23 -14.97 -9.22 -7.84
N ASP A 24 -15.30 -9.01 -6.56
CA ASP A 24 -15.52 -10.11 -5.59
C ASP A 24 -16.87 -10.81 -5.83
N CYS A 25 -17.85 -10.07 -6.33
CA CYS A 25 -19.22 -10.52 -6.53
C CYS A 25 -19.80 -9.85 -7.77
N ASP A 26 -20.19 -10.65 -8.74
CA ASP A 26 -20.79 -10.15 -9.98
C ASP A 26 -22.32 -10.12 -9.84
N PRO A 27 -22.95 -8.92 -9.82
CA PRO A 27 -24.39 -8.78 -9.62
C PRO A 27 -25.20 -9.18 -10.86
N LEU A 28 -24.57 -9.42 -12.03
CA LEU A 28 -25.25 -10.00 -13.20
C LEU A 28 -25.55 -11.49 -13.01
N ASN A 29 -24.79 -12.15 -12.13
CA ASN A 29 -24.83 -13.60 -11.93
C ASN A 29 -25.29 -14.00 -10.52
N SER A 30 -25.33 -13.05 -9.57
CA SER A 30 -25.62 -13.33 -8.17
C SER A 30 -26.16 -12.10 -7.43
N THR A 31 -26.70 -12.28 -6.22
CA THR A 31 -27.07 -11.15 -5.36
C THR A 31 -25.88 -10.73 -4.51
N CYS A 32 -25.40 -9.52 -4.71
CA CYS A 32 -24.22 -8.99 -4.04
C CYS A 32 -24.58 -8.08 -2.86
N PRO A 33 -23.67 -7.89 -1.89
CA PRO A 33 -23.80 -6.86 -0.87
C PRO A 33 -23.91 -5.47 -1.50
N ALA A 34 -24.62 -4.57 -0.83
CA ALA A 34 -24.70 -3.18 -1.26
C ALA A 34 -23.31 -2.50 -1.20
N ALA A 35 -23.02 -1.69 -2.21
CA ALA A 35 -21.76 -0.98 -2.36
C ALA A 35 -21.77 0.31 -1.51
N PRO A 36 -20.85 0.51 -0.54
CA PRO A 36 -20.81 1.73 0.27
C PRO A 36 -20.64 2.96 -0.61
N ALA A 37 -21.49 3.97 -0.46
CA ALA A 37 -21.43 5.19 -1.25
C ALA A 37 -20.38 6.17 -0.70
N LEU A 38 -19.85 7.04 -1.55
CA LEU A 38 -19.12 8.23 -1.08
C LEU A 38 -20.09 9.25 -0.49
N GLY A 39 -21.21 9.51 -1.17
CA GLY A 39 -22.30 10.37 -0.70
C GLY A 39 -21.95 11.86 -0.58
N THR A 40 -20.80 12.30 -1.12
CA THR A 40 -20.30 13.68 -0.97
C THR A 40 -19.28 14.06 -2.04
N ASN A 41 -18.75 15.28 -1.93
CA ASN A 41 -17.57 15.74 -2.65
C ASN A 41 -16.40 15.90 -1.68
N HIS A 42 -15.26 15.26 -1.99
CA HIS A 42 -14.08 15.36 -1.16
C HIS A 42 -12.80 15.34 -2.00
N THR A 43 -11.74 15.99 -1.49
CA THR A 43 -10.41 16.00 -2.09
C THR A 43 -9.41 15.38 -1.13
N TRP A 44 -8.75 14.30 -1.55
CA TRP A 44 -7.64 13.69 -0.83
C TRP A 44 -6.32 14.17 -1.42
N VAL A 45 -5.43 14.65 -0.56
CA VAL A 45 -4.05 14.97 -0.91
C VAL A 45 -3.15 13.87 -0.35
N PHE A 46 -2.34 13.24 -1.19
CA PHE A 46 -1.58 12.04 -0.86
C PHE A 46 -0.13 12.34 -0.42
N ASN A 47 0.10 13.47 0.24
CA ASN A 47 1.42 13.85 0.77
C ASN A 47 1.62 13.46 2.25
N GLN A 48 0.69 12.69 2.83
CA GLN A 48 0.68 12.23 4.21
C GLN A 48 0.11 10.81 4.30
N THR A 49 0.14 10.23 5.50
CA THR A 49 -0.43 8.90 5.79
C THR A 49 -1.89 8.81 5.34
N MET A 50 -2.18 7.80 4.52
CA MET A 50 -3.49 7.46 4.01
C MET A 50 -4.43 6.92 5.10
N ASP A 51 -5.72 7.28 5.02
CA ASP A 51 -6.77 6.64 5.82
C ASP A 51 -7.11 5.26 5.22
N ASP A 52 -6.67 4.20 5.91
CA ASP A 52 -6.83 2.80 5.50
C ASP A 52 -8.30 2.31 5.49
N LYS A 53 -9.22 3.10 6.06
CA LYS A 53 -10.66 2.83 5.99
C LYS A 53 -11.31 3.39 4.73
N ILE A 54 -10.67 4.36 4.09
CA ILE A 54 -11.16 5.01 2.87
C ILE A 54 -10.45 4.45 1.63
N TRP A 55 -9.16 4.17 1.75
CA TRP A 55 -8.34 3.65 0.68
C TRP A 55 -7.64 2.37 1.12
N LYS A 56 -7.74 1.32 0.30
CA LYS A 56 -7.13 0.02 0.55
C LYS A 56 -6.04 -0.23 -0.49
N ILE A 57 -4.86 -0.64 -0.03
CA ILE A 57 -3.82 -1.20 -0.90
C ILE A 57 -4.23 -2.64 -1.19
N THR A 58 -4.62 -2.92 -2.44
CA THR A 58 -5.09 -4.25 -2.85
C THR A 58 -3.96 -5.13 -3.35
N ASN A 59 -2.85 -4.52 -3.80
CA ASN A 59 -1.64 -5.23 -4.16
C ASN A 59 -0.39 -4.36 -3.98
N GLY A 60 0.76 -5.00 -3.76
CA GLY A 60 2.05 -4.32 -3.65
C GLY A 60 2.17 -3.40 -2.42
N ASN A 61 3.06 -2.42 -2.53
CA ASN A 61 3.31 -1.40 -1.51
C ASN A 61 3.36 -0.03 -2.19
N ILE A 62 2.94 1.01 -1.45
CA ILE A 62 2.92 2.40 -1.91
C ILE A 62 3.79 3.22 -0.95
N ASP A 63 4.72 3.96 -1.52
CA ASP A 63 5.56 4.89 -0.78
C ASP A 63 4.86 6.26 -0.75
N TRP A 64 4.95 6.98 0.37
CA TRP A 64 4.32 8.29 0.55
C TRP A 64 5.40 9.35 0.64
N THR A 65 5.41 10.29 -0.30
CA THR A 65 6.40 11.36 -0.38
C THR A 65 5.73 12.73 -0.37
N GLU A 66 6.52 13.80 -0.37
CA GLU A 66 5.97 15.17 -0.46
C GLU A 66 5.23 15.43 -1.78
N ASP A 67 5.60 14.71 -2.85
CA ASP A 67 5.00 14.81 -4.17
C ASP A 67 3.66 14.06 -4.28
N GLY A 68 3.47 12.98 -3.51
CA GLY A 68 2.24 12.18 -3.52
C GLY A 68 2.44 10.71 -3.15
N ALA A 69 1.45 9.89 -3.51
CA ALA A 69 1.52 8.43 -3.45
C ALA A 69 2.34 7.90 -4.63
N GLU A 70 3.41 7.17 -4.34
CA GLU A 70 4.31 6.56 -5.33
C GLU A 70 4.04 5.07 -5.51
N PHE A 71 3.64 4.71 -6.73
CA PHE A 71 3.39 3.35 -7.18
C PHE A 71 4.59 2.90 -8.00
N SER A 72 5.39 1.97 -7.48
CA SER A 72 6.67 1.60 -8.09
C SER A 72 6.76 0.13 -8.51
N ILE A 73 7.18 -0.11 -9.76
CA ILE A 73 7.65 -1.42 -10.24
C ILE A 73 9.16 -1.46 -10.08
N ARG A 74 9.66 -2.18 -9.07
CA ARG A 74 11.08 -2.31 -8.76
C ARG A 74 11.65 -3.65 -9.24
N LYS A 75 10.79 -4.67 -9.34
CA LYS A 75 11.13 -6.02 -9.81
C LYS A 75 9.93 -6.68 -10.46
N LYS A 76 10.18 -7.84 -11.07
CA LYS A 76 9.15 -8.69 -11.66
C LYS A 76 8.04 -9.00 -10.65
N LEU A 77 6.78 -8.98 -11.13
CA LEU A 77 5.54 -9.16 -10.36
C LEU A 77 5.12 -8.00 -9.46
N ASP A 78 5.89 -6.91 -9.39
CA ASP A 78 5.37 -5.70 -8.74
C ASP A 78 4.23 -5.13 -9.60
N SER A 79 3.08 -4.90 -8.99
CA SER A 79 1.95 -4.17 -9.57
C SER A 79 1.13 -3.48 -8.47
N PRO A 80 1.71 -2.48 -7.79
CA PRO A 80 1.05 -1.83 -6.67
C PRO A 80 -0.26 -1.15 -7.12
N THR A 81 -1.31 -1.38 -6.33
CA THR A 81 -2.67 -0.91 -6.63
C THR A 81 -3.34 -0.42 -5.35
N MET A 82 -3.96 0.76 -5.44
CA MET A 82 -4.79 1.37 -4.41
C MET A 82 -6.22 1.47 -4.91
N GLN A 83 -7.19 1.18 -4.04
CA GLN A 83 -8.62 1.20 -4.37
C GLN A 83 -9.41 1.90 -3.26
N SER A 84 -10.40 2.71 -3.62
CA SER A 84 -11.35 3.27 -2.65
C SER A 84 -12.26 2.20 -2.06
N THR A 85 -12.57 2.29 -0.78
CA THR A 85 -13.57 1.43 -0.12
C THR A 85 -15.01 1.87 -0.45
N PHE A 86 -15.17 3.13 -0.85
CA PHE A 86 -16.41 3.68 -1.36
C PHE A 86 -16.55 3.53 -2.87
N PHE A 87 -17.79 3.67 -3.32
CA PHE A 87 -18.20 3.73 -4.71
C PHE A 87 -18.87 5.08 -4.95
N ILE A 88 -18.86 5.53 -6.21
CA ILE A 88 -19.67 6.64 -6.68
C ILE A 88 -20.62 6.14 -7.76
N PHE A 89 -21.77 6.77 -7.89
CA PHE A 89 -22.73 6.44 -8.94
C PHE A 89 -23.02 7.69 -9.75
N PHE A 90 -22.35 7.79 -10.92
CA PHE A 90 -22.15 9.06 -11.61
C PHE A 90 -21.39 10.08 -10.74
N GLY A 91 -20.77 11.05 -11.38
CA GLY A 91 -19.96 12.02 -10.65
C GLY A 91 -18.79 12.59 -11.42
N ILE A 92 -17.80 13.04 -10.64
CA ILE A 92 -16.54 13.56 -11.15
C ILE A 92 -15.40 12.88 -10.40
N VAL A 93 -14.41 12.40 -11.13
CA VAL A 93 -13.12 11.96 -10.59
C VAL A 93 -12.03 12.78 -11.25
N GLU A 94 -11.38 13.62 -10.48
CA GLU A 94 -10.31 14.53 -10.92
C GLU A 94 -9.01 14.10 -10.26
N SER A 95 -8.08 13.55 -11.04
CA SER A 95 -6.84 12.95 -10.55
C SER A 95 -5.63 13.73 -11.07
N HIS A 96 -4.74 14.15 -10.16
CA HIS A 96 -3.47 14.77 -10.53
C HIS A 96 -2.36 13.72 -10.54
N VAL A 97 -1.93 13.34 -11.74
CA VAL A 97 -1.05 12.17 -11.96
C VAL A 97 0.18 12.58 -12.75
N LYS A 98 1.31 11.97 -12.39
CA LYS A 98 2.55 11.89 -13.18
C LYS A 98 2.82 10.42 -13.47
N MET A 99 2.90 10.06 -14.74
CA MET A 99 2.94 8.67 -15.18
C MET A 99 4.35 8.05 -15.11
N ALA A 100 4.45 6.72 -15.12
CA ALA A 100 5.72 6.01 -15.06
C ALA A 100 6.34 5.72 -16.45
N LYS A 101 7.40 6.43 -16.84
CA LYS A 101 8.13 6.15 -18.09
C LYS A 101 8.81 4.78 -18.06
N GLY A 102 8.66 4.00 -19.13
CA GLY A 102 9.30 2.69 -19.34
C GLY A 102 8.57 1.83 -20.36
N HIS A 103 9.31 1.11 -21.20
CA HIS A 103 8.70 0.12 -22.12
C HIS A 103 7.98 -0.98 -21.34
N GLY A 104 6.80 -1.36 -21.79
CA GLY A 104 6.00 -2.41 -21.15
C GLY A 104 5.38 -2.01 -19.81
N ILE A 105 5.55 -0.75 -19.36
CA ILE A 105 4.99 -0.25 -18.11
C ILE A 105 3.71 0.51 -18.40
N VAL A 106 2.68 0.27 -17.59
CA VAL A 106 1.41 0.96 -17.70
C VAL A 106 1.07 1.61 -16.37
N SER A 107 0.72 2.90 -16.43
CA SER A 107 0.09 3.64 -15.33
C SER A 107 -1.41 3.73 -15.60
N SER A 108 -2.23 3.73 -14.55
CA SER A 108 -3.68 3.53 -14.69
C SER A 108 -4.48 4.28 -13.63
N VAL A 109 -5.52 5.01 -14.05
CA VAL A 109 -6.62 5.47 -13.20
C VAL A 109 -7.89 4.80 -13.69
N VAL A 110 -8.55 4.02 -12.85
CA VAL A 110 -9.69 3.19 -13.25
C VAL A 110 -10.87 3.42 -12.32
N LEU A 111 -12.05 3.70 -12.87
CA LEU A 111 -13.31 3.53 -12.17
C LEU A 111 -13.87 2.16 -12.54
N GLN A 112 -14.18 1.33 -11.56
CA GLN A 112 -14.71 -0.01 -11.84
C GLN A 112 -15.85 -0.42 -10.91
N SER A 113 -16.93 -0.92 -11.51
CA SER A 113 -18.10 -1.45 -10.82
C SER A 113 -17.99 -2.94 -10.49
N ALA A 114 -18.96 -3.43 -9.72
CA ALA A 114 -19.08 -4.85 -9.42
C ALA A 114 -19.48 -5.70 -10.64
N ASP A 115 -20.23 -5.14 -11.60
CA ASP A 115 -20.60 -5.81 -12.86
C ASP A 115 -19.57 -5.63 -13.98
N ARG A 116 -18.42 -4.99 -13.67
CA ARG A 116 -17.32 -4.74 -14.61
C ARG A 116 -17.65 -3.73 -15.71
N ASP A 117 -18.55 -2.79 -15.43
CA ASP A 117 -18.47 -1.47 -16.05
C ASP A 117 -17.14 -0.81 -15.64
N GLU A 118 -16.48 -0.17 -16.59
CA GLU A 118 -15.12 0.33 -16.44
C GLU A 118 -14.92 1.63 -17.21
N ILE A 119 -14.21 2.57 -16.61
CA ILE A 119 -13.76 3.83 -17.22
C ILE A 119 -12.30 4.00 -16.85
N ASP A 120 -11.44 4.26 -17.81
CA ASP A 120 -10.01 4.34 -17.55
C ASP A 120 -9.32 5.56 -18.20
N TRP A 121 -8.19 5.89 -17.58
CA TRP A 121 -7.06 6.59 -18.16
C TRP A 121 -5.84 5.68 -18.06
N GLU A 122 -5.20 5.38 -19.18
CA GLU A 122 -4.06 4.48 -19.28
C GLU A 122 -2.90 5.17 -20.00
N TRP A 123 -1.71 5.13 -19.41
CA TRP A 123 -0.48 5.60 -20.06
C TRP A 123 0.45 4.44 -20.31
N VAL A 124 0.88 4.26 -21.56
CA VAL A 124 1.94 3.33 -21.94
C VAL A 124 3.29 4.02 -21.82
N GLY A 125 4.18 3.52 -20.98
CA GLY A 125 5.38 4.26 -20.56
C GLY A 125 6.45 4.47 -21.63
N TYR A 126 6.33 3.85 -22.81
CA TYR A 126 7.20 4.18 -23.94
C TYR A 126 6.82 5.51 -24.62
N ASN A 127 5.57 5.97 -24.46
CA ASN A 127 5.07 7.21 -25.05
C ASN A 127 4.66 8.20 -23.94
N THR A 128 5.58 9.09 -23.58
CA THR A 128 5.34 10.10 -22.51
C THR A 128 4.61 11.34 -23.01
N SER A 129 4.13 11.33 -24.26
CA SER A 129 3.42 12.44 -24.90
C SER A 129 1.93 12.15 -25.16
N GLU A 130 1.40 11.05 -24.62
CA GLU A 130 0.05 10.58 -24.92
C GLU A 130 -0.58 9.85 -23.73
N VAL A 131 -1.90 9.95 -23.61
CA VAL A 131 -2.72 9.15 -22.70
C VAL A 131 -3.86 8.50 -23.46
N GLN A 132 -4.24 7.30 -23.07
CA GLN A 132 -5.40 6.60 -23.58
C GLN A 132 -6.57 6.76 -22.61
N SER A 133 -7.75 7.02 -23.17
CA SER A 133 -9.03 6.88 -22.49
C SER A 133 -9.72 5.65 -23.02
N ASN A 134 -10.32 4.83 -22.16
CA ASN A 134 -11.07 3.66 -22.61
C ASN A 134 -12.23 3.37 -21.66
N TYR A 135 -13.11 2.47 -22.09
CA TYR A 135 -14.27 2.05 -21.32
C TYR A 135 -14.70 0.63 -21.68
N PHE A 136 -15.26 -0.06 -20.69
CA PHE A 136 -15.94 -1.34 -20.87
C PHE A 136 -17.31 -1.27 -20.21
N GLY A 137 -18.28 -1.93 -20.82
CA GLY A 137 -19.56 -2.18 -20.16
C GLY A 137 -19.70 -3.66 -19.88
N LYS A 138 -20.05 -4.01 -18.64
CA LYS A 138 -20.34 -5.38 -18.22
C LYS A 138 -19.22 -6.38 -18.53
N GLY A 139 -17.96 -5.92 -18.49
CA GLY A 139 -16.77 -6.71 -18.82
C GLY A 139 -16.70 -7.17 -20.28
N ASN A 140 -17.48 -6.58 -21.19
CA ASN A 140 -17.51 -6.96 -22.59
C ASN A 140 -16.23 -6.51 -23.32
N ASP A 141 -15.30 -7.41 -23.58
CA ASP A 141 -14.01 -7.18 -24.26
C ASP A 141 -14.01 -7.54 -25.75
N THR A 142 -15.18 -7.76 -26.36
CA THR A 142 -15.30 -8.21 -27.76
C THR A 142 -14.81 -7.21 -28.81
N SER A 143 -14.55 -5.97 -28.42
CA SER A 143 -14.03 -4.92 -29.31
C SER A 143 -12.99 -4.07 -28.60
N PHE A 144 -11.86 -3.87 -29.27
CA PHE A 144 -10.70 -3.10 -28.79
C PHE A 144 -10.59 -1.72 -29.45
N GLY A 145 -11.57 -1.33 -30.29
CA GLY A 145 -11.62 -0.03 -30.95
C GLY A 145 -12.24 1.10 -30.09
N ARG A 146 -12.40 0.87 -28.79
CA ARG A 146 -13.05 1.81 -27.85
C ARG A 146 -12.07 2.79 -27.20
N GLY A 147 -10.77 2.57 -27.35
CA GLY A 147 -9.75 3.50 -26.89
C GLY A 147 -9.77 4.82 -27.67
N GLY A 148 -9.47 5.92 -26.99
CA GLY A 148 -9.21 7.22 -27.58
C GLY A 148 -7.87 7.73 -27.09
N PHE A 149 -7.03 8.22 -28.00
CA PHE A 149 -5.67 8.68 -27.72
C PHE A 149 -5.62 10.21 -27.68
N HIS A 150 -4.98 10.76 -26.65
CA HIS A 150 -4.96 12.19 -26.38
C HIS A 150 -3.54 12.66 -26.12
N TYR A 151 -3.14 13.74 -26.78
CA TYR A 151 -1.83 14.35 -26.57
C TYR A 151 -1.74 14.97 -25.18
N VAL A 152 -0.65 14.69 -24.46
CA VAL A 152 -0.29 15.30 -23.19
C VAL A 152 1.23 15.45 -23.14
N GLU A 153 1.74 16.67 -23.06
CA GLU A 153 3.20 16.88 -23.05
C GLU A 153 3.78 16.48 -21.69
N ASN A 154 4.99 15.90 -21.65
CA ASN A 154 5.76 15.70 -20.41
C ASN A 154 5.04 14.90 -19.30
N ALA A 155 4.16 13.95 -19.66
CA ALA A 155 3.33 13.23 -18.68
C ALA A 155 4.13 12.45 -17.62
N ASP A 156 5.40 12.13 -17.88
CA ASP A 156 6.31 11.44 -16.96
C ASP A 156 7.08 12.37 -16.01
N THR A 157 7.14 13.67 -16.31
CA THR A 157 7.92 14.66 -15.54
C THR A 157 7.04 15.73 -14.90
N GLU A 158 5.85 15.97 -15.43
CA GLU A 158 4.88 16.96 -14.93
C GLU A 158 3.61 16.29 -14.42
N PHE A 159 2.90 16.97 -13.51
CA PHE A 159 1.57 16.55 -13.08
C PHE A 159 0.53 17.17 -13.99
N HIS A 160 -0.36 16.33 -14.51
CA HIS A 160 -1.53 16.77 -15.27
C HIS A 160 -2.81 16.42 -14.52
N ASN A 161 -3.85 17.20 -14.79
CA ASN A 161 -5.19 16.97 -14.28
C ASN A 161 -5.98 16.10 -15.28
N TYR A 162 -6.25 14.87 -14.88
CA TYR A 162 -7.11 13.93 -15.62
C TYR A 162 -8.46 13.86 -14.93
N THR A 163 -9.46 14.48 -15.55
CA THR A 163 -10.82 14.56 -15.02
C THR A 163 -11.77 13.71 -15.84
N THR A 164 -12.44 12.77 -15.17
CA THR A 164 -13.57 12.01 -15.68
C THR A 164 -14.86 12.65 -15.18
N TYR A 165 -15.71 13.12 -16.09
CA TYR A 165 -17.05 13.61 -15.79
C TYR A 165 -18.06 12.60 -16.33
N TRP A 166 -18.84 12.00 -15.43
CA TRP A 166 -19.65 10.82 -15.74
C TRP A 166 -21.10 11.04 -15.32
N THR A 167 -22.04 11.00 -16.27
CA THR A 167 -23.48 11.06 -16.03
C THR A 167 -24.17 9.90 -16.74
N GLN A 168 -25.48 9.74 -16.49
CA GLN A 168 -26.31 8.78 -17.22
C GLN A 168 -26.35 9.02 -18.74
N GLU A 169 -26.12 10.27 -19.18
CA GLU A 169 -26.27 10.67 -20.58
C GLU A 169 -24.95 10.58 -21.36
N LYS A 170 -23.83 10.84 -20.66
CA LYS A 170 -22.52 10.97 -21.28
C LYS A 170 -21.38 10.75 -20.30
N LEU A 171 -20.26 10.37 -20.88
CA LEU A 171 -18.98 10.25 -20.22
C LEU A 171 -17.98 11.13 -20.94
N GLU A 172 -17.30 11.99 -20.19
CA GLU A 172 -16.34 12.94 -20.71
C GLU A 172 -14.99 12.79 -20.03
N TRP A 173 -13.95 12.89 -20.84
CA TRP A 173 -12.56 12.90 -20.42
C TRP A 173 -12.00 14.28 -20.67
N TRP A 174 -11.48 14.88 -19.62
CA TRP A 174 -10.92 16.23 -19.58
C TRP A 174 -9.46 16.14 -19.16
N LEU A 175 -8.59 16.83 -19.90
CA LEU A 175 -7.15 16.91 -19.65
C LEU A 175 -6.76 18.37 -19.44
N ASP A 176 -6.23 18.71 -18.27
CA ASP A 176 -5.83 20.07 -17.89
C ASP A 176 -6.94 21.12 -18.14
N GLY A 177 -8.19 20.72 -17.87
CA GLY A 177 -9.38 21.55 -18.07
C GLY A 177 -9.89 21.61 -19.52
N ASN A 178 -9.25 20.92 -20.46
CA ASN A 178 -9.72 20.81 -21.85
C ASN A 178 -10.47 19.50 -22.08
N LEU A 179 -11.67 19.57 -22.65
CA LEU A 179 -12.42 18.39 -23.06
C LEU A 179 -11.71 17.71 -24.25
N VAL A 180 -11.24 16.47 -24.05
CA VAL A 180 -10.54 15.70 -25.09
C VAL A 180 -11.38 14.57 -25.69
N ARG A 181 -12.41 14.10 -24.96
CA ARG A 181 -13.33 13.07 -25.45
C ARG A 181 -14.70 13.15 -24.81
N THR A 182 -15.74 12.88 -25.60
CA THR A 182 -17.09 12.60 -25.12
C THR A 182 -17.56 11.26 -25.69
N LEU A 183 -18.14 10.42 -24.85
CA LEU A 183 -18.91 9.23 -25.20
C LEU A 183 -20.35 9.47 -24.76
N LYS A 184 -21.31 9.47 -25.69
CA LYS A 184 -22.73 9.48 -25.31
C LYS A 184 -23.20 8.07 -24.98
N TYR A 185 -24.24 7.98 -24.17
CA TYR A 185 -24.90 6.71 -23.84
C TYR A 185 -25.23 5.88 -25.11
N GLU A 186 -25.85 6.51 -26.11
CA GLU A 186 -26.25 5.87 -27.37
C GLU A 186 -25.07 5.31 -28.19
N ASP A 187 -23.90 5.97 -28.14
CA ASP A 187 -22.71 5.56 -28.89
C ASP A 187 -22.08 4.29 -28.31
N ALA A 188 -22.39 3.95 -27.06
CA ALA A 188 -21.87 2.77 -26.36
C ALA A 188 -22.75 1.52 -26.60
N VAL A 189 -22.98 1.19 -27.88
CA VAL A 189 -23.83 0.06 -28.30
C VAL A 189 -25.28 0.23 -27.79
N ASP A 190 -25.88 1.38 -28.14
CA ASP A 190 -27.22 1.76 -27.67
C ASP A 190 -27.35 1.71 -26.14
N GLY A 191 -26.28 2.09 -25.43
CA GLY A 191 -26.21 2.07 -23.96
C GLY A 191 -25.81 0.75 -23.31
N LYS A 192 -25.80 -0.36 -24.05
CA LYS A 192 -25.52 -1.69 -23.47
C LYS A 192 -24.12 -1.81 -22.88
N ASN A 193 -23.17 -1.11 -23.50
CA ASN A 193 -21.78 -1.05 -23.04
C ASN A 193 -21.45 0.29 -22.36
N PHE A 194 -22.42 1.16 -22.10
CA PHE A 194 -22.16 2.40 -21.38
C PHE A 194 -21.92 2.10 -19.89
N PRO A 195 -20.81 2.56 -19.29
CA PRO A 195 -20.58 2.43 -17.86
C PRO A 195 -21.67 3.17 -17.10
N GLN A 196 -22.45 2.46 -16.29
CA GLN A 196 -23.70 2.96 -15.75
C GLN A 196 -24.01 2.40 -14.37
N THR A 197 -23.06 1.78 -13.68
CA THR A 197 -23.29 1.22 -12.35
C THR A 197 -22.20 1.64 -11.35
N PRO A 198 -22.51 1.68 -10.04
CA PRO A 198 -21.63 2.25 -9.02
C PRO A 198 -20.21 1.71 -9.10
N SER A 199 -19.23 2.61 -9.12
CA SER A 199 -17.83 2.29 -9.37
C SER A 199 -16.93 2.82 -8.26
N ASN A 200 -15.97 1.99 -7.83
CA ASN A 200 -14.86 2.44 -6.98
C ASN A 200 -13.76 3.05 -7.83
N VAL A 201 -12.87 3.84 -7.22
CA VAL A 201 -11.73 4.48 -7.88
C VAL A 201 -10.47 3.68 -7.57
N ARG A 202 -9.67 3.37 -8.59
CA ARG A 202 -8.43 2.61 -8.49
C ARG A 202 -7.28 3.39 -9.13
N PHE A 203 -6.13 3.34 -8.47
CA PHE A 203 -4.85 3.83 -8.98
C PHE A 203 -3.88 2.67 -9.00
N GLY A 204 -3.12 2.52 -10.08
CA GLY A 204 -2.14 1.44 -10.14
C GLY A 204 -1.14 1.58 -11.27
N ILE A 205 -0.06 0.83 -11.13
CA ILE A 205 0.95 0.63 -12.15
C ILE A 205 1.15 -0.87 -12.35
N TRP A 206 1.31 -1.33 -13.59
CA TRP A 206 1.48 -2.75 -13.87
C TRP A 206 2.42 -3.04 -15.06
N PRO A 207 3.13 -4.18 -15.04
CA PRO A 207 4.08 -4.55 -16.08
C PRO A 207 3.35 -5.27 -17.22
N ALA A 208 2.68 -4.51 -18.08
CA ALA A 208 1.97 -5.03 -19.26
C ALA A 208 2.88 -5.81 -20.22
N GLY A 209 4.15 -5.41 -20.30
CA GLY A 209 5.20 -6.09 -21.05
C GLY A 209 5.81 -7.31 -20.35
N ASP A 210 5.22 -7.88 -19.30
CA ASP A 210 5.72 -9.14 -18.75
C ASP A 210 5.62 -10.25 -19.81
N PRO A 211 6.67 -11.06 -20.05
CA PRO A 211 6.65 -12.13 -21.07
C PRO A 211 5.55 -13.18 -20.90
N LYS A 212 4.89 -13.24 -19.74
CA LYS A 212 3.74 -14.12 -19.48
C LYS A 212 2.39 -13.54 -19.92
N ASN A 213 2.31 -12.25 -20.23
CA ASN A 213 1.09 -11.61 -20.68
C ASN A 213 0.79 -11.97 -22.14
N ALA A 214 -0.44 -11.66 -22.59
CA ALA A 214 -0.82 -11.87 -23.98
C ALA A 214 0.07 -11.03 -24.92
N HIS A 215 0.43 -11.60 -26.08
CA HIS A 215 1.27 -10.91 -27.06
C HIS A 215 0.73 -9.53 -27.44
N GLY A 216 -0.59 -9.41 -27.63
CA GLY A 216 -1.23 -8.13 -27.95
C GLY A 216 -1.09 -7.08 -26.84
N THR A 217 -1.13 -7.50 -25.58
CA THR A 217 -0.90 -6.62 -24.42
C THR A 217 0.55 -6.14 -24.35
N ILE A 218 1.51 -7.04 -24.61
CA ILE A 218 2.94 -6.69 -24.66
C ILE A 218 3.21 -5.70 -25.80
N GLU A 219 2.67 -5.96 -26.99
CA GLU A 219 2.81 -5.09 -28.16
C GLU A 219 2.19 -3.71 -27.93
N TRP A 220 0.97 -3.67 -27.38
CA TRP A 220 0.29 -2.41 -27.03
C TRP A 220 1.09 -1.58 -26.03
N ALA A 221 1.72 -2.23 -25.04
CA ALA A 221 2.57 -1.56 -24.05
C ALA A 221 3.98 -1.20 -24.56
N GLY A 222 4.27 -1.44 -25.84
CA GLY A 222 5.53 -1.09 -26.49
C GLY A 222 6.65 -2.12 -26.32
N GLY A 223 6.35 -3.36 -25.93
CA GLY A 223 7.32 -4.44 -25.80
C GLY A 223 7.56 -4.89 -24.36
N GLU A 224 8.61 -5.68 -24.16
CA GLU A 224 8.93 -6.28 -22.87
C GLU A 224 9.49 -5.25 -21.86
N VAL A 225 9.23 -5.51 -20.58
CA VAL A 225 9.78 -4.71 -19.47
C VAL A 225 11.24 -5.06 -19.22
N ASP A 226 12.14 -4.06 -19.22
CA ASP A 226 13.49 -4.21 -18.66
C ASP A 226 13.49 -3.88 -17.16
N TYR A 227 13.35 -4.89 -16.31
CA TYR A 227 13.34 -4.69 -14.86
C TYR A 227 14.67 -4.18 -14.29
N ASN A 228 15.79 -4.25 -15.02
CA ASN A 228 17.07 -3.73 -14.56
C ASN A 228 17.21 -2.21 -14.76
N ALA A 229 16.40 -1.63 -15.65
CA ALA A 229 16.37 -0.19 -15.91
C ALA A 229 15.38 0.57 -14.99
N GLY A 230 14.64 -0.15 -14.14
CA GLY A 230 13.77 0.44 -13.13
C GLY A 230 14.55 1.10 -11.96
N PRO A 231 13.84 1.59 -10.93
CA PRO A 231 12.40 1.48 -10.72
C PRO A 231 11.59 2.37 -11.66
N TYR A 232 10.38 1.91 -11.99
CA TYR A 232 9.40 2.69 -12.75
C TYR A 232 8.32 3.16 -11.79
N THR A 233 8.09 4.47 -11.70
CA THR A 233 7.24 5.05 -10.65
C THR A 233 6.18 5.98 -11.22
N MET A 234 4.92 5.68 -10.92
CA MET A 234 3.77 6.57 -11.11
C MET A 234 3.53 7.32 -9.81
N VAL A 235 3.19 8.60 -9.89
CA VAL A 235 2.90 9.45 -8.72
C VAL A 235 1.50 10.02 -8.81
N VAL A 236 0.70 9.85 -7.76
CA VAL A 236 -0.62 10.47 -7.63
C VAL A 236 -0.56 11.50 -6.50
N LYS A 237 -0.68 12.78 -6.86
CA LYS A 237 -0.57 13.89 -5.90
C LYS A 237 -1.84 14.07 -5.08
N ASN A 238 -2.97 14.13 -5.77
CA ASN A 238 -4.28 14.30 -5.16
C ASN A 238 -5.37 13.75 -6.08
N VAL A 239 -6.51 13.45 -5.46
CA VAL A 239 -7.74 13.12 -6.18
C VAL A 239 -8.91 13.86 -5.54
N ARG A 240 -9.74 14.50 -6.38
CA ARG A 240 -11.06 14.97 -5.99
C ARG A 240 -12.11 14.04 -6.55
N VAL A 241 -12.97 13.52 -5.68
CA VAL A 241 -14.11 12.71 -6.08
C VAL A 241 -15.39 13.39 -5.63
N HIS A 242 -16.30 13.58 -6.58
CA HIS A 242 -17.64 14.10 -6.35
C HIS A 242 -18.65 13.05 -6.77
N ASP A 243 -19.34 12.47 -5.80
CA ASP A 243 -20.51 11.62 -6.02
C ASP A 243 -21.74 12.49 -6.21
N PHE A 244 -22.48 12.29 -7.31
CA PHE A 244 -23.72 13.05 -7.56
C PHE A 244 -24.89 12.60 -6.68
N HIS A 245 -24.72 11.55 -5.90
CA HIS A 245 -25.67 11.10 -4.91
C HIS A 245 -25.21 11.38 -3.46
N THR A 246 -26.15 11.31 -2.53
CA THR A 246 -25.93 11.53 -1.08
C THR A 246 -26.39 10.33 -0.23
N GLY A 247 -26.60 9.18 -0.87
CA GLY A 247 -27.01 7.95 -0.18
C GLY A 247 -25.90 7.34 0.68
N LYS A 248 -26.25 6.33 1.48
CA LYS A 248 -25.27 5.57 2.28
C LYS A 248 -24.60 4.44 1.48
N GLU A 249 -25.34 3.83 0.57
CA GLU A 249 -24.90 2.68 -0.23
C GLU A 249 -25.79 2.52 -1.47
N TYR A 250 -25.32 1.73 -2.42
CA TYR A 250 -26.02 1.38 -3.65
C TYR A 250 -26.31 -0.11 -3.69
N ASN A 251 -27.55 -0.47 -3.99
CA ASN A 251 -27.98 -1.86 -4.07
C ASN A 251 -28.49 -2.17 -5.47
N TYR A 252 -28.01 -3.26 -6.06
CA TYR A 252 -28.57 -3.80 -7.31
C TYR A 252 -29.90 -4.49 -6.99
N THR A 253 -31.00 -4.02 -7.55
CA THR A 253 -32.34 -4.60 -7.30
C THR A 253 -32.66 -5.79 -8.20
N ASP A 254 -31.89 -5.97 -9.27
CA ASP A 254 -31.98 -7.09 -10.21
C ASP A 254 -30.61 -7.39 -10.85
N HIS A 255 -30.59 -8.30 -11.83
CA HIS A 255 -29.38 -8.77 -12.53
C HIS A 255 -29.17 -8.11 -13.91
N SER A 256 -29.86 -7.02 -14.21
CA SER A 256 -29.78 -6.35 -15.53
C SER A 256 -28.46 -5.60 -15.74
N GLY A 257 -27.85 -5.12 -14.65
CA GLY A 257 -26.73 -4.18 -14.70
C GLY A 257 -27.10 -2.84 -15.36
N SER A 258 -28.37 -2.45 -15.34
CA SER A 258 -28.79 -1.13 -15.82
C SER A 258 -28.76 -0.13 -14.66
N TRP A 259 -28.53 1.15 -14.96
CA TRP A 259 -28.51 2.19 -13.93
C TRP A 259 -29.87 2.33 -13.23
N GLU A 260 -30.97 2.01 -13.93
CA GLU A 260 -32.33 2.00 -13.37
C GLU A 260 -32.54 0.93 -12.28
N SER A 261 -31.74 -0.15 -12.26
CA SER A 261 -31.81 -1.17 -11.22
C SER A 261 -30.99 -0.82 -9.97
N ILE A 262 -30.31 0.32 -9.97
CA ILE A 262 -29.51 0.77 -8.84
C ILE A 262 -30.40 1.55 -7.86
N GLN A 263 -30.68 0.92 -6.73
CA GLN A 263 -31.32 1.59 -5.61
C GLN A 263 -30.29 2.36 -4.79
N VAL A 264 -30.43 3.69 -4.77
CA VAL A 264 -29.69 4.57 -3.85
C VAL A 264 -30.36 4.52 -2.49
N VAL A 265 -29.74 3.83 -1.52
CA VAL A 265 -30.30 3.69 -0.17
C VAL A 265 -30.02 4.96 0.63
N GLN A 266 -31.07 5.53 1.22
CA GLN A 266 -30.96 6.75 2.03
C GLN A 266 -30.22 6.51 3.35
N GLY A 267 -29.53 7.55 3.84
CA GLY A 267 -28.76 7.54 5.08
C GLY A 267 -27.40 8.21 4.91
N ASN A 268 -26.62 8.25 5.99
CA ASN A 268 -25.26 8.79 5.93
C ASN A 268 -24.28 7.74 5.40
N SER A 269 -23.43 8.15 4.47
CA SER A 269 -22.29 7.34 4.03
C SER A 269 -21.31 7.10 5.19
N THR A 270 -20.84 5.85 5.33
CA THR A 270 -19.77 5.49 6.27
C THR A 270 -18.47 6.24 5.96
N THR A 271 -18.23 6.57 4.70
CA THR A 271 -17.09 7.39 4.26
C THR A 271 -17.24 8.81 4.76
N VAL A 272 -18.43 9.42 4.66
CA VAL A 272 -18.71 10.75 5.22
C VAL A 272 -18.53 10.77 6.73
N GLU A 273 -18.99 9.73 7.43
CA GLU A 273 -18.77 9.60 8.87
C GLU A 273 -17.27 9.53 9.22
N GLN A 274 -16.49 8.78 8.44
CA GLN A 274 -15.05 8.65 8.64
C GLN A 274 -14.31 9.95 8.31
N LEU A 275 -14.68 10.65 7.24
CA LEU A 275 -14.10 11.95 6.86
C LEU A 275 -14.35 13.05 7.91
N ASN A 276 -15.51 12.99 8.59
CA ASN A 276 -15.87 13.94 9.64
C ASN A 276 -15.37 13.52 11.04
N LYS A 277 -14.72 12.36 11.16
CA LYS A 277 -14.22 11.88 12.44
C LYS A 277 -13.08 12.77 12.90
N GLU A 278 -13.16 13.27 14.14
CA GLU A 278 -12.04 14.00 14.73
C GLU A 278 -10.76 13.13 14.72
N PRO A 279 -9.60 13.70 14.34
CA PRO A 279 -8.35 12.95 14.33
C PRO A 279 -8.08 12.37 15.72
N GLU A 280 -7.60 11.13 15.77
CA GLU A 280 -7.26 10.53 17.04
C GLU A 280 -6.18 11.35 17.74
N LYS A 281 -6.48 11.81 18.96
CA LYS A 281 -5.51 12.49 19.82
C LYS A 281 -4.24 11.66 19.93
N SER A 282 -3.08 12.28 19.72
CA SER A 282 -1.78 11.66 19.94
C SER A 282 -1.65 11.17 21.38
N LEU A 283 -0.71 10.25 21.66
CA LEU A 283 -0.45 9.82 23.05
C LEU A 283 -0.13 11.00 23.97
N SER A 284 0.52 12.05 23.44
CA SER A 284 0.84 13.27 24.18
C SER A 284 -0.40 14.08 24.54
N GLU A 285 -1.37 14.19 23.61
CA GLU A 285 -2.63 14.91 23.83
C GLU A 285 -3.58 14.10 24.70
N LYS A 286 -3.63 12.77 24.50
CA LYS A 286 -4.32 11.82 25.38
C LYS A 286 -3.77 11.95 26.80
N TRP A 287 -2.45 12.01 26.97
CA TRP A 287 -1.81 12.26 28.26
C TRP A 287 -2.16 13.63 28.83
N ALA A 288 -2.09 14.70 28.03
CA ALA A 288 -2.43 16.05 28.46
C ALA A 288 -3.88 16.17 28.93
N ALA A 289 -4.81 15.46 28.29
CA ALA A 289 -6.22 15.44 28.63
C ALA A 289 -6.57 14.62 29.89
N LEU A 290 -5.65 13.82 30.43
CA LEU A 290 -5.92 13.04 31.65
C LEU A 290 -6.15 13.96 32.87
N PRO A 291 -7.11 13.61 33.76
CA PRO A 291 -7.27 14.30 35.04
C PRO A 291 -5.99 14.27 35.86
N THR A 292 -5.76 15.30 36.67
CA THR A 292 -4.58 15.40 37.55
C THR A 292 -4.42 14.16 38.43
N ALA A 293 -5.51 13.62 38.96
CA ALA A 293 -5.50 12.39 39.76
C ALA A 293 -4.97 11.17 39.00
N ALA A 294 -5.33 11.02 37.72
CA ALA A 294 -4.86 9.91 36.88
C ALA A 294 -3.37 10.06 36.56
N LYS A 295 -2.91 11.28 36.23
CA LYS A 295 -1.48 11.57 36.03
C LYS A 295 -0.67 11.26 37.28
N THR A 296 -1.14 11.71 38.45
CA THR A 296 -0.51 11.42 39.75
C THR A 296 -0.45 9.92 40.02
N GLY A 297 -1.51 9.17 39.73
CA GLY A 297 -1.52 7.71 39.87
C GLY A 297 -0.43 7.03 39.04
N VAL A 298 -0.27 7.45 37.77
CA VAL A 298 0.80 6.93 36.89
C VAL A 298 2.19 7.31 37.41
N TYR A 299 2.40 8.56 37.84
CA TYR A 299 3.67 8.98 38.43
C TYR A 299 4.03 8.18 39.69
N CYS A 300 3.08 7.98 40.59
CA CYS A 300 3.28 7.18 41.80
C CYS A 300 3.61 5.72 41.46
N GLY A 301 2.91 5.13 40.49
CA GLY A 301 3.18 3.77 40.02
C GLY A 301 4.59 3.63 39.42
N ALA A 302 4.99 4.56 38.57
CA ALA A 302 6.33 4.58 37.97
C ALA A 302 7.44 4.78 39.03
N ALA A 303 7.22 5.67 40.00
CA ALA A 303 8.15 5.88 41.11
C ALA A 303 8.29 4.61 41.98
N ALA A 304 7.18 3.95 42.32
CA ALA A 304 7.21 2.70 43.08
C ALA A 304 7.96 1.59 42.33
N ALA A 305 7.72 1.45 41.03
CA ALA A 305 8.45 0.50 40.18
C ALA A 305 9.96 0.82 40.13
N GLY A 306 10.32 2.10 40.00
CA GLY A 306 11.71 2.54 40.04
C GLY A 306 12.41 2.23 41.37
N VAL A 307 11.74 2.48 42.50
CA VAL A 307 12.27 2.14 43.84
C VAL A 307 12.47 0.63 43.99
N LEU A 308 11.52 -0.18 43.51
CA LEU A 308 11.64 -1.64 43.52
C LEU A 308 12.83 -2.12 42.70
N LEU A 309 13.04 -1.57 41.50
CA LEU A 309 14.20 -1.91 40.66
C LEU A 309 15.53 -1.55 41.34
N ILE A 310 15.61 -0.38 41.97
CA ILE A 310 16.81 0.03 42.73
C ILE A 310 17.05 -0.90 43.91
N ALA A 311 16.01 -1.26 44.66
CA ALA A 311 16.12 -2.17 45.80
C ALA A 311 16.59 -3.57 45.36
N VAL A 312 16.01 -4.10 44.29
CA VAL A 312 16.44 -5.39 43.70
C VAL A 312 17.90 -5.31 43.25
N GLY A 313 18.29 -4.25 42.56
CA GLY A 313 19.67 -4.01 42.16
C GLY A 313 20.64 -3.93 43.35
N ALA A 314 20.27 -3.21 44.42
CA ALA A 314 21.07 -3.11 45.64
C ALA A 314 21.23 -4.46 46.34
N ILE A 315 20.14 -5.24 46.46
CA ILE A 315 20.19 -6.59 47.02
C ILE A 315 21.09 -7.49 46.17
N TYR A 316 20.99 -7.39 44.84
CA TYR A 316 21.85 -8.14 43.92
C TYR A 316 23.33 -7.79 44.15
N VAL A 317 23.69 -6.50 44.20
CA VAL A 317 25.07 -6.04 44.46
C VAL A 317 25.56 -6.49 45.83
N ILE A 318 24.75 -6.40 46.88
CA ILE A 318 25.12 -6.88 48.23
C ILE A 318 25.39 -8.39 48.21
N ARG A 319 24.55 -9.16 47.53
CA ARG A 319 24.73 -10.62 47.40
C ARG A 319 26.02 -10.95 46.65
N GLN A 320 26.32 -10.25 45.56
CA GLN A 320 27.56 -10.44 44.81
C GLN A 320 28.80 -10.07 45.64
N ARG A 321 28.77 -8.95 46.38
CA ARG A 321 29.87 -8.57 47.28
C ARG A 321 30.09 -9.59 48.40
N LYS A 322 29.02 -10.17 48.96
CA LYS A 322 29.12 -11.22 49.98
C LYS A 322 29.75 -12.50 49.41
N LYS A 323 29.36 -12.93 48.21
CA LYS A 323 29.97 -14.06 47.51
C LYS A 323 31.46 -13.83 47.25
N GLY A 324 31.82 -12.67 46.69
CA GLY A 324 33.23 -12.33 46.46
C GLY A 324 34.07 -12.25 47.74
N ARG A 325 33.51 -11.75 48.86
CA ARG A 325 34.21 -11.79 50.16
C ARG A 325 34.42 -13.21 50.69
N LEU A 326 33.44 -14.10 50.47
CA LEU A 326 33.54 -15.50 50.88
C LEU A 326 34.60 -16.23 50.05
N GLU A 327 34.60 -16.03 48.73
CA GLU A 327 35.61 -16.58 47.81
C GLU A 327 37.02 -16.10 48.19
N TYR A 328 37.20 -14.79 48.43
CA TYR A 328 38.48 -14.24 48.90
C TYR A 328 38.92 -14.85 50.24
N ALA A 329 38.02 -15.03 51.21
CA ALA A 329 38.37 -15.60 52.51
C ALA A 329 38.76 -17.09 52.42
N LEU A 330 38.10 -17.85 51.53
CA LEU A 330 38.46 -19.25 51.26
C LEU A 330 39.83 -19.34 50.59
N ASP A 331 40.11 -18.47 49.62
CA ASP A 331 41.42 -18.41 48.94
C ASP A 331 42.55 -17.99 49.90
N ASP A 332 42.33 -17.00 50.78
CA ASP A 332 43.32 -16.58 51.78
C ASP A 332 43.60 -17.69 52.81
N THR A 333 42.57 -18.42 53.24
CA THR A 333 42.73 -19.59 54.11
C THR A 333 43.54 -20.69 53.42
N ARG A 334 43.24 -20.97 52.16
CA ARG A 334 43.98 -21.94 51.34
C ARG A 334 45.44 -21.54 51.18
N TRP A 335 45.71 -20.28 50.82
CA TRP A 335 47.07 -19.74 50.69
C TRP A 335 47.87 -19.86 51.99
N ASN A 336 47.26 -19.51 53.12
CA ASN A 336 47.91 -19.62 54.44
C ASN A 336 48.19 -21.09 54.80
N ASN A 337 47.29 -22.01 54.50
CA ASN A 337 47.49 -23.45 54.70
C ASN A 337 48.62 -23.98 53.82
N GLU A 338 48.61 -23.68 52.52
CA GLU A 338 49.67 -24.07 51.57
C GLU A 338 51.03 -23.51 52.03
N ARG A 339 51.09 -22.26 52.51
CA ARG A 339 52.31 -21.67 53.07
C ARG A 339 52.78 -22.39 54.34
N ASN A 340 51.87 -22.73 55.25
CA ASN A 340 52.20 -23.46 56.47
C ASN A 340 52.67 -24.89 56.16
N GLU A 341 52.04 -25.56 55.21
CA GLU A 341 52.45 -26.89 54.73
C GLU A 341 53.84 -26.84 54.11
N MET A 342 54.11 -25.84 53.25
CA MET A 342 55.46 -25.61 52.70
C MET A 342 56.51 -25.36 53.79
N ASN A 343 56.18 -24.57 54.82
CA ASN A 343 57.07 -24.36 55.96
C ASN A 343 57.31 -25.66 56.76
N ASN A 344 56.28 -26.49 56.96
CA ASN A 344 56.40 -27.79 57.62
C ASN A 344 57.20 -28.79 56.78
N LEU A 345 57.04 -28.78 55.45
CA LEU A 345 57.86 -29.58 54.55
C LEU A 345 59.33 -29.13 54.61
N GLN A 346 59.59 -27.83 54.66
CA GLN A 346 60.96 -27.33 54.85
C GLN A 346 61.55 -27.72 56.21
N THR A 347 60.79 -27.68 57.30
CA THR A 347 61.31 -28.10 58.62
C THR A 347 61.50 -29.60 58.73
N THR A 348 60.58 -30.41 58.19
CA THR A 348 60.75 -31.88 58.12
C THR A 348 61.92 -32.27 57.21
N TRP A 349 62.12 -31.58 56.08
CA TRP A 349 63.31 -31.76 55.23
C TRP A 349 64.61 -31.42 55.98
N LYS A 350 64.65 -30.29 56.70
CA LYS A 350 65.81 -29.95 57.56
C LYS A 350 66.02 -30.95 58.70
N ALA A 351 64.95 -31.50 59.26
CA ALA A 351 65.02 -32.49 60.33
C ALA A 351 65.42 -33.89 59.83
N SER A 352 65.03 -34.28 58.61
CA SER A 352 65.48 -35.52 57.99
C SER A 352 66.96 -35.47 57.62
N GLU A 353 67.49 -34.31 57.21
CA GLU A 353 68.94 -34.09 57.08
C GLU A 353 69.68 -34.25 58.42
N TRP A 354 69.06 -33.86 59.55
CA TRP A 354 69.63 -34.07 60.89
C TRP A 354 69.49 -35.51 61.41
N GLY A 355 68.44 -36.23 61.01
CA GLY A 355 68.17 -37.62 61.37
C GLY A 355 68.94 -38.66 60.55
N HIS A 356 69.45 -38.28 59.39
CA HIS A 356 70.39 -39.08 58.61
C HIS A 356 71.84 -38.73 58.96
N ARG A 357 72.21 -39.02 60.23
CA ARG A 357 73.60 -39.32 60.54
C ARG A 357 73.97 -40.64 59.87
N GLY A 358 74.67 -40.53 58.76
CA GLY A 358 75.47 -41.62 58.22
C GLY A 358 75.18 -41.91 56.75
N TYR A 359 75.63 -41.02 55.87
CA TYR A 359 76.21 -41.50 54.62
C TYR A 359 77.45 -42.33 55.00
N GLN A 360 77.38 -43.65 54.92
CA GLN A 360 78.58 -44.50 54.85
C GLN A 360 78.93 -44.70 53.37
N PRO A 361 80.18 -44.45 52.96
CA PRO A 361 80.62 -44.76 51.61
C PRO A 361 80.68 -46.28 51.42
N VAL A 362 80.16 -46.77 50.29
CA VAL A 362 80.40 -48.14 49.82
C VAL A 362 81.71 -48.12 49.01
N ASN A 363 82.69 -48.91 49.46
CA ASN A 363 83.80 -49.41 48.64
C ASN A 363 83.32 -50.58 47.78
#